data_AF-A0A9P3IGC7-F1
#
_entry.id   AF-A0A9P3IGC7-F1
#
_cell.length_a   1.000
_cell.length_b   1.000
_cell.length_c   1.000
_cell.angle_alpha   90.00
_cell.angle_beta   90.00
_cell.angle_gamma   90.00
#
_symmetry.space_group_name_H-M   'P 1'
#
loop_
_entity.id
_entity.type
_entity.pdbx_description
1 polymer ?
#
loop_
_entity_poly.entity_id
_entity_poly.type
_entity_poly.pdbx_seq_one_letter_code
_entity_poly.pdbx_strand_id
1 'polypeptide(L)'
;MFWALFVVGHDCGHGSFSDSRSLNDFVGHLSHAFILVPYHGWRISHRTHHANHGHVENDESWYPITKEVYEQMDLGSKLARFKFPFPLVAFPFYLWLRTPGKKGSHFDPKCDLFTESEYNDVVTSATWWWAMVALLAAFSVAFGPLVMFKLYFMPYWINVMWLDLVTYLHHHGYDKKVPWYRGKEWSYLRGGLSTIDRDYGVFNKIHHDIGTHVVHHLFPQIPHYNLTEATAAIKPILGNYYREPEPCKGPFPFHLLDPLVKSFSEDHFVSSEGDIVFYQKSHDEL
;
A
#
# COMPACT_ATOMS: atom_id res chain seq x y z
N MET A 1 -14.21 10.03 3.58
CA MET A 1 -14.78 9.64 2.28
C MET A 1 -13.73 9.02 1.36
N PHE A 2 -12.58 9.67 1.12
CA PHE A 2 -11.59 9.16 0.16
C PHE A 2 -11.00 7.79 0.54
N TRP A 3 -10.76 7.56 1.83
CA TRP A 3 -10.32 6.24 2.31
C TRP A 3 -11.32 5.12 1.97
N ALA A 4 -12.61 5.37 2.19
CA ALA A 4 -13.65 4.39 1.85
C ALA A 4 -13.67 4.09 0.34
N LEU A 5 -13.46 5.10 -0.52
CA LEU A 5 -13.33 4.90 -1.96
C LEU A 5 -12.08 4.08 -2.32
N PHE A 6 -10.98 4.27 -1.60
CA PHE A 6 -9.79 3.45 -1.76
C PHE A 6 -10.10 1.98 -1.47
N VAL A 7 -10.73 1.68 -0.32
CA VAL A 7 -11.06 0.30 0.07
C VAL A 7 -12.08 -0.34 -0.87
N VAL A 8 -13.11 0.39 -1.29
CA VAL A 8 -14.09 -0.13 -2.27
C VAL A 8 -13.40 -0.50 -3.58
N GLY A 9 -12.57 0.40 -4.13
CA GLY A 9 -11.84 0.09 -5.36
C GLY A 9 -10.78 -1.01 -5.16
N HIS A 10 -10.21 -1.14 -3.96
CA HIS A 10 -9.32 -2.24 -3.59
C HIS A 10 -10.04 -3.59 -3.61
N ASP A 11 -11.24 -3.70 -3.02
CA ASP A 11 -12.05 -4.92 -3.05
C ASP A 11 -12.52 -5.27 -4.46
N CYS A 12 -12.86 -4.25 -5.28
CA CYS A 12 -13.09 -4.45 -6.71
C CYS A 12 -11.84 -5.04 -7.39
N GLY A 13 -10.65 -4.55 -7.04
CA GLY A 13 -9.38 -5.01 -7.56
C GLY A 13 -9.06 -6.48 -7.23
N HIS A 14 -9.52 -6.95 -6.06
CA HIS A 14 -9.45 -8.36 -5.67
C HIS A 14 -10.60 -9.22 -6.21
N GLY A 15 -11.63 -8.59 -6.78
CA GLY A 15 -12.85 -9.26 -7.19
C GLY A 15 -13.76 -9.68 -6.04
N SER A 16 -13.53 -9.16 -4.83
CA SER A 16 -14.31 -9.50 -3.63
C SER A 16 -15.55 -8.64 -3.43
N PHE A 17 -15.63 -7.47 -4.10
CA PHE A 17 -16.79 -6.58 -4.02
C PHE A 17 -18.05 -7.15 -4.70
N SER A 18 -17.90 -7.93 -5.79
CA SER A 18 -18.98 -8.55 -6.53
C SER A 18 -18.48 -9.76 -7.33
N ASP A 19 -19.34 -10.75 -7.58
CA ASP A 19 -19.04 -11.87 -8.50
C ASP A 19 -18.90 -11.41 -9.97
N SER A 20 -19.37 -10.21 -10.32
CA SER A 20 -19.29 -9.67 -11.67
C SER A 20 -18.00 -8.87 -11.88
N ARG A 21 -17.10 -9.41 -12.72
CA ARG A 21 -15.87 -8.71 -13.11
C ARG A 21 -16.13 -7.34 -13.72
N SER A 22 -17.14 -7.21 -14.59
CA SER A 22 -17.44 -5.91 -15.23
C SER A 22 -17.96 -4.88 -14.23
N LEU A 23 -18.72 -5.31 -13.21
CA LEU A 23 -19.16 -4.42 -12.15
C LEU A 23 -17.99 -3.97 -11.28
N ASN A 24 -17.10 -4.89 -10.90
CA ASN A 24 -15.88 -4.56 -10.18
C ASN A 24 -15.01 -3.57 -10.97
N ASP A 25 -14.81 -3.83 -12.26
CA ASP A 25 -14.01 -2.93 -13.10
C ASP A 25 -14.65 -1.53 -13.18
N PHE A 26 -15.97 -1.43 -13.36
CA PHE A 26 -16.65 -0.13 -13.39
C PHE A 26 -16.58 0.63 -12.05
N VAL A 27 -16.92 -0.03 -10.94
CA VAL A 27 -16.91 0.58 -9.60
C VAL A 27 -15.48 0.92 -9.16
N GLY A 28 -14.52 0.06 -9.50
CA GLY A 28 -13.11 0.28 -9.27
C GLY A 28 -12.60 1.55 -9.94
N HIS A 29 -12.88 1.72 -11.24
CA HIS A 29 -12.52 2.95 -11.95
C HIS A 29 -13.18 4.19 -11.35
N LEU A 30 -14.49 4.13 -11.07
CA LEU A 30 -15.20 5.28 -10.50
C LEU A 30 -14.61 5.70 -9.14
N SER A 31 -14.31 4.71 -8.28
CA SER A 31 -13.79 4.94 -6.94
C SER A 31 -12.35 5.44 -6.96
N HIS A 32 -11.47 4.77 -7.71
CA HIS A 32 -10.04 5.07 -7.76
C HIS A 32 -9.71 6.32 -8.59
N ALA A 33 -10.42 6.57 -9.70
CA ALA A 33 -10.22 7.80 -10.47
C ALA A 33 -10.51 9.03 -9.59
N PHE A 34 -11.55 8.98 -8.76
CA PHE A 34 -11.92 10.08 -7.87
C PHE A 34 -10.86 10.41 -6.80
N ILE A 35 -9.99 9.46 -6.47
CA ILE A 35 -8.82 9.63 -5.59
C ILE A 35 -7.50 9.61 -6.37
N LEU A 36 -7.54 9.91 -7.68
CA LEU A 36 -6.38 10.03 -8.56
C LEU A 36 -5.48 8.79 -8.58
N VAL A 37 -6.08 7.60 -8.58
CA VAL A 37 -5.39 6.31 -8.75
C VAL A 37 -5.82 5.68 -10.08
N PRO A 38 -4.87 5.27 -10.96
CA PRO A 38 -5.22 4.51 -12.17
C PRO A 38 -5.58 3.08 -11.76
N TYR A 39 -6.90 2.78 -11.70
CA TYR A 39 -7.44 1.54 -11.12
C TYR A 39 -6.71 0.26 -11.58
N HIS A 40 -6.63 -0.03 -12.87
CA HIS A 40 -5.97 -1.22 -13.41
C HIS A 40 -4.48 -1.22 -13.18
N GLY A 41 -3.81 -0.07 -13.37
CA GLY A 41 -2.38 0.07 -13.12
C GLY A 41 -2.05 -0.31 -11.68
N TRP A 42 -2.78 0.29 -10.72
CA TRP A 42 -2.66 -0.04 -9.30
C TRP A 42 -3.10 -1.48 -9.00
N ARG A 43 -4.25 -1.94 -9.49
CA ARG A 43 -4.79 -3.30 -9.26
C ARG A 43 -3.80 -4.38 -9.68
N ILE A 44 -3.16 -4.23 -10.83
CA ILE A 44 -2.20 -5.21 -11.33
C ILE A 44 -0.93 -5.20 -10.47
N SER A 45 -0.41 -4.02 -10.12
CA SER A 45 0.72 -3.90 -9.19
C SER A 45 0.42 -4.50 -7.81
N HIS A 46 -0.80 -4.29 -7.31
CA HIS A 46 -1.28 -4.80 -6.03
C HIS A 46 -1.48 -6.32 -6.08
N ARG A 47 -1.97 -6.86 -7.19
CA ARG A 47 -2.00 -8.32 -7.44
C ARG A 47 -0.59 -8.90 -7.40
N THR A 48 0.39 -8.21 -8.00
CA THR A 48 1.81 -8.63 -7.96
C THR A 48 2.36 -8.59 -6.52
N HIS A 49 2.03 -7.57 -5.74
CA HIS A 49 2.34 -7.50 -4.31
C HIS A 49 1.74 -8.69 -3.54
N HIS A 50 0.45 -8.97 -3.66
CA HIS A 50 -0.16 -10.13 -2.99
C HIS A 50 0.39 -11.48 -3.46
N ALA A 51 0.79 -11.59 -4.72
CA ALA A 51 1.42 -12.82 -5.22
C ALA A 51 2.83 -13.04 -4.66
N ASN A 52 3.51 -11.97 -4.22
CA ASN A 52 4.92 -11.97 -3.86
C ASN A 52 5.22 -11.38 -2.47
N HIS A 53 4.21 -11.15 -1.63
CA HIS A 53 4.37 -10.42 -0.36
C HIS A 53 5.51 -11.02 0.49
N GLY A 54 6.33 -10.16 1.10
CA GLY A 54 7.46 -10.62 1.91
C GLY A 54 8.61 -11.28 1.13
N HIS A 55 8.59 -11.24 -0.21
CA HIS A 55 9.73 -11.61 -1.05
C HIS A 55 10.61 -10.39 -1.32
N VAL A 56 11.93 -10.49 -1.15
CA VAL A 56 12.82 -9.32 -1.30
C VAL A 56 12.83 -8.75 -2.73
N GLU A 57 12.87 -9.61 -3.75
CA GLU A 57 13.03 -9.18 -5.14
C GLU A 57 11.70 -8.95 -5.87
N ASN A 58 10.70 -9.79 -5.58
CA ASN A 58 9.49 -9.89 -6.41
C ASN A 58 8.31 -9.08 -5.86
N ASP A 59 8.34 -8.66 -4.58
CA ASP A 59 7.31 -7.82 -3.99
C ASP A 59 7.34 -6.40 -4.60
N GLU A 60 6.19 -5.77 -4.76
CA GLU A 60 6.00 -4.49 -5.46
C GLU A 60 5.77 -3.30 -4.53
N SER A 61 5.12 -3.53 -3.37
CA SER A 61 4.69 -2.46 -2.48
C SER A 61 5.48 -2.50 -1.18
N TRP A 62 6.10 -1.37 -0.82
CA TRP A 62 6.90 -1.23 0.40
C TRP A 62 7.95 -2.33 0.63
N TYR A 63 8.47 -2.94 -0.43
CA TYR A 63 9.49 -3.99 -0.32
C TYR A 63 10.85 -3.42 0.14
N PRO A 64 11.73 -4.22 0.75
CA PRO A 64 13.03 -3.77 1.22
C PRO A 64 13.99 -3.61 0.04
N ILE A 65 14.71 -2.49 0.01
CA ILE A 65 15.82 -2.36 -0.92
C ILE A 65 17.07 -3.06 -0.38
N THR A 66 17.92 -3.59 -1.26
CA THR A 66 19.22 -4.14 -0.84
C THR A 66 20.17 -3.02 -0.47
N LYS A 67 21.25 -3.39 0.25
CA LYS A 67 22.30 -2.44 0.62
C LYS A 67 22.91 -1.75 -0.60
N GLU A 68 23.14 -2.45 -1.71
CA GLU A 68 23.68 -1.86 -2.94
C GLU A 68 22.76 -0.80 -3.50
N VAL A 69 21.45 -1.06 -3.54
CA VAL A 69 20.47 -0.09 -4.04
C VAL A 69 20.46 1.13 -3.12
N TYR A 70 20.46 0.93 -1.81
CA TYR A 70 20.52 2.02 -0.83
C TYR A 70 21.77 2.90 -1.02
N GLU A 71 22.95 2.30 -1.18
CA GLU A 71 24.20 3.03 -1.36
C GLU A 71 24.23 3.86 -2.67
N GLN A 72 23.54 3.39 -3.71
CA GLN A 72 23.42 4.07 -5.00
C GLN A 72 22.37 5.18 -5.04
N MET A 73 21.46 5.25 -4.06
CA MET A 73 20.43 6.30 -4.02
C MET A 73 21.03 7.67 -3.72
N ASP A 74 20.53 8.69 -4.43
CA ASP A 74 20.81 10.08 -4.11
C ASP A 74 20.15 10.50 -2.79
N LEU A 75 20.61 11.62 -2.21
CA LEU A 75 20.10 12.12 -0.94
C LEU A 75 18.60 12.44 -1.00
N GLY A 76 18.09 12.96 -2.12
CA GLY A 76 16.67 13.28 -2.29
C GLY A 76 15.81 12.01 -2.20
N SER A 77 16.21 10.95 -2.89
CA SER A 77 15.54 9.64 -2.82
C SER A 77 15.59 9.03 -1.43
N LYS A 78 16.72 9.16 -0.71
CA LYS A 78 16.85 8.67 0.67
C LYS A 78 15.93 9.44 1.63
N LEU A 79 15.91 10.78 1.53
CA LEU A 79 15.03 11.62 2.34
C LEU A 79 13.56 11.31 2.05
N ALA A 80 13.18 11.22 0.77
CA ALA A 80 11.81 10.91 0.37
C ALA A 80 11.32 9.54 0.88
N ARG A 81 12.21 8.54 0.96
CA ARG A 81 11.86 7.17 1.37
C ARG A 81 11.95 6.89 2.87
N PHE A 82 12.87 7.54 3.58
CA PHE A 82 13.19 7.18 4.97
C PHE A 82 13.02 8.34 5.98
N LYS A 83 13.02 9.60 5.55
CA LYS A 83 12.96 10.73 6.49
C LYS A 83 11.52 11.16 6.74
N PHE A 84 10.98 10.81 7.90
CA PHE A 84 9.66 11.30 8.33
C PHE A 84 9.59 12.85 8.23
N PRO A 85 8.51 13.44 7.66
CA PRO A 85 7.28 12.81 7.19
C PRO A 85 7.22 12.55 5.68
N PHE A 86 8.32 12.72 4.93
CA PHE A 86 8.30 12.67 3.46
C PHE A 86 7.78 11.35 2.85
N PRO A 87 8.00 10.17 3.44
CA PRO A 87 7.43 8.92 2.92
C PRO A 87 5.89 8.92 2.90
N LEU A 88 5.25 9.75 3.72
CA LEU A 88 3.78 9.86 3.78
C LEU A 88 3.19 10.65 2.60
N VAL A 89 4.01 11.15 1.68
CA VAL A 89 3.49 11.77 0.45
C VAL A 89 3.95 11.02 -0.79
N ALA A 90 4.49 9.81 -0.62
CA ALA A 90 5.17 9.06 -1.67
C ALA A 90 4.20 8.43 -2.68
N PHE A 91 2.98 8.07 -2.28
CA PHE A 91 2.07 7.28 -3.12
C PHE A 91 1.82 7.85 -4.52
N PRO A 92 1.51 9.15 -4.73
CA PRO A 92 1.34 9.68 -6.07
C PRO A 92 2.62 9.56 -6.91
N PHE A 93 3.80 9.76 -6.31
CA PHE A 93 5.08 9.62 -7.00
C PHE A 93 5.39 8.16 -7.33
N TYR A 94 5.05 7.23 -6.44
CA TYR A 94 5.13 5.79 -6.70
C TYR A 94 4.28 5.38 -7.91
N LEU A 95 3.09 5.97 -8.09
CA LEU A 95 2.28 5.72 -9.29
C LEU A 95 3.02 6.11 -10.58
N TRP A 96 3.79 7.20 -10.55
CA TRP A 96 4.54 7.68 -11.72
C TRP A 96 5.90 7.00 -11.93
N LEU A 97 6.64 6.71 -10.87
CA LEU A 97 8.07 6.34 -10.92
C LEU A 97 8.40 4.94 -10.39
N ARG A 98 7.44 4.28 -9.72
CA ARG A 98 7.63 3.08 -8.88
C ARG A 98 8.67 3.30 -7.78
N THR A 99 8.86 2.26 -6.96
CA THR A 99 9.79 2.26 -5.82
C THR A 99 11.25 2.14 -6.30
N PRO A 100 12.22 2.76 -5.60
CA PRO A 100 13.64 2.63 -5.90
C PRO A 100 14.07 1.17 -6.13
N GLY A 101 14.85 0.94 -7.19
CA GLY A 101 15.25 -0.39 -7.65
C GLY A 101 14.36 -0.96 -8.76
N LYS A 102 13.16 -0.40 -8.97
CA LYS A 102 12.26 -0.74 -10.09
C LYS A 102 12.08 0.44 -11.03
N LYS A 103 11.69 0.17 -12.28
CA LYS A 103 11.48 1.18 -13.33
C LYS A 103 10.07 1.06 -13.90
N GLY A 104 9.57 2.14 -14.50
CA GLY A 104 8.25 2.15 -15.13
C GLY A 104 7.22 2.93 -14.33
N SER A 105 5.98 2.86 -14.81
CA SER A 105 4.88 3.71 -14.32
C SER A 105 3.57 2.94 -14.36
N HIS A 106 2.68 3.23 -13.41
CA HIS A 106 1.33 2.66 -13.40
C HIS A 106 0.46 3.20 -14.55
N PHE A 107 0.97 4.19 -15.29
CA PHE A 107 0.35 4.78 -16.48
C PHE A 107 1.01 4.32 -17.79
N ASP A 108 2.15 3.63 -17.73
CA ASP A 108 2.87 3.16 -18.93
C ASP A 108 2.53 1.69 -19.21
N PRO A 109 1.67 1.40 -20.19
CA PRO A 109 1.24 0.03 -20.49
C PRO A 109 2.36 -0.84 -21.09
N LYS A 110 3.54 -0.27 -21.37
CA LYS A 110 4.69 -0.97 -21.97
C LYS A 110 5.80 -1.25 -20.96
N CYS A 111 5.66 -0.83 -19.71
CA CYS A 111 6.66 -1.12 -18.70
C CYS A 111 6.57 -2.57 -18.20
N ASP A 112 7.61 -3.03 -17.51
CA ASP A 112 7.75 -4.41 -17.01
C ASP A 112 6.81 -4.76 -15.85
N LEU A 113 5.94 -3.83 -15.43
CA LEU A 113 4.88 -4.07 -14.45
C LEU A 113 3.69 -4.83 -15.05
N PHE A 114 3.53 -4.80 -16.38
CA PHE A 114 2.34 -5.30 -17.07
C PHE A 114 2.70 -6.31 -18.16
N THR A 115 1.80 -7.27 -18.40
CA THR A 115 1.89 -8.13 -19.59
C THR A 115 1.27 -7.45 -20.80
N GLU A 116 1.63 -7.91 -22.01
CA GLU A 116 1.04 -7.36 -23.26
C GLU A 116 -0.50 -7.45 -23.29
N SER A 117 -1.06 -8.50 -22.69
CA SER A 117 -2.52 -8.69 -22.55
C SER A 117 -3.20 -7.66 -21.64
N GLU A 118 -2.44 -6.96 -20.79
CA GLU A 118 -2.95 -5.95 -19.84
C GLU A 118 -2.84 -4.52 -20.39
N TYR A 119 -2.31 -4.35 -21.60
CA TYR A 119 -2.12 -3.05 -22.24
C TYR A 119 -3.40 -2.19 -22.24
N ASN A 120 -4.52 -2.78 -22.67
CA ASN A 120 -5.79 -2.06 -22.78
C ASN A 120 -6.38 -1.72 -21.40
N ASP A 121 -6.14 -2.54 -20.39
CA ASP A 121 -6.55 -2.27 -19.01
C ASP A 121 -5.86 -0.99 -18.52
N VAL A 122 -4.53 -0.90 -18.68
CA VAL A 122 -3.76 0.27 -18.26
C VAL A 122 -4.16 1.54 -19.03
N VAL A 123 -4.36 1.45 -20.35
CA VAL A 123 -4.84 2.59 -21.17
C VAL A 123 -6.23 3.06 -20.73
N THR A 124 -7.13 2.13 -20.41
CA THR A 124 -8.47 2.45 -19.92
C THR A 124 -8.37 3.23 -18.61
N SER A 125 -7.62 2.73 -17.65
CA SER A 125 -7.45 3.41 -16.36
C SER A 125 -6.76 4.76 -16.45
N ALA A 126 -5.75 4.91 -17.32
CA ALA A 126 -5.14 6.20 -17.58
C ALA A 126 -6.15 7.20 -18.17
N THR A 127 -7.06 6.75 -19.03
CA THR A 127 -8.13 7.58 -19.60
C THR A 127 -9.10 8.08 -18.52
N TRP A 128 -9.54 7.20 -17.62
CA TRP A 128 -10.40 7.58 -16.48
C TRP A 128 -9.71 8.59 -15.55
N TRP A 129 -8.42 8.38 -15.29
CA TRP A 129 -7.62 9.29 -14.48
C TRP A 129 -7.53 10.68 -15.11
N TRP A 130 -7.20 10.77 -16.40
CA TRP A 130 -7.15 12.04 -17.12
C TRP A 130 -8.51 12.73 -17.23
N ALA A 131 -9.59 11.96 -17.36
CA ALA A 131 -10.95 12.50 -17.32
C ALA A 131 -11.26 13.15 -15.95
N MET A 132 -10.85 12.52 -14.85
CA MET A 132 -11.00 13.12 -13.51
C MET A 132 -10.14 14.39 -13.37
N VAL A 133 -8.89 14.40 -13.86
CA VAL A 133 -8.05 15.60 -13.84
C VAL A 133 -8.67 16.75 -14.64
N ALA A 134 -9.21 16.47 -15.83
CA ALA A 134 -9.91 17.46 -16.64
C ALA A 134 -11.15 18.01 -15.91
N LEU A 135 -11.91 17.15 -15.23
CA LEU A 135 -13.06 17.55 -14.41
C LEU A 135 -12.64 18.47 -13.25
N LEU A 136 -11.58 18.12 -12.53
CA LEU A 136 -11.04 18.93 -11.44
C LEU A 136 -10.52 20.28 -11.92
N ALA A 137 -9.89 20.33 -13.10
CA ALA A 137 -9.47 21.57 -13.73
C ALA A 137 -10.68 22.44 -14.10
N ALA A 138 -11.71 21.87 -14.71
CA ALA A 138 -12.95 22.58 -15.05
C ALA A 138 -13.64 23.14 -13.80
N PHE A 139 -13.73 22.38 -12.71
CA PHE A 139 -14.27 22.86 -11.43
C PHE A 139 -13.38 23.92 -10.79
N SER A 140 -12.06 23.84 -10.94
CA SER A 140 -11.14 24.87 -10.44
C SER A 140 -11.32 26.19 -11.19
N VAL A 141 -11.63 26.16 -12.49
CA VAL A 141 -11.99 27.35 -13.28
C VAL A 141 -13.36 27.88 -12.89
N ALA A 142 -14.36 27.00 -12.72
CA ALA A 142 -15.74 27.40 -12.44
C ALA A 142 -15.97 27.96 -11.03
N PHE A 143 -15.37 27.34 -10.01
CA PHE A 143 -15.59 27.67 -8.59
C PHE A 143 -14.40 28.40 -7.94
N GLY A 144 -13.27 28.46 -8.63
CA GLY A 144 -12.04 29.07 -8.16
C GLY A 144 -11.08 28.08 -7.47
N PRO A 145 -9.76 28.26 -7.65
CA PRO A 145 -8.76 27.30 -7.18
C PRO A 145 -8.71 27.19 -5.64
N LEU A 146 -8.98 28.27 -4.91
CA LEU A 146 -8.98 28.24 -3.45
C LEU A 146 -10.14 27.40 -2.87
N VAL A 147 -11.29 27.40 -3.54
CA VAL A 147 -12.44 26.57 -3.16
C VAL A 147 -12.10 25.10 -3.39
N MET A 148 -11.57 24.77 -4.58
CA MET A 148 -11.14 23.40 -4.89
C MET A 148 -9.99 22.92 -4.00
N PHE A 149 -9.07 23.81 -3.61
CA PHE A 149 -8.01 23.48 -2.65
C PHE A 149 -8.60 23.00 -1.32
N LYS A 150 -9.57 23.72 -0.77
CA LYS A 150 -10.21 23.36 0.51
C LYS A 150 -11.09 22.12 0.41
N LEU A 151 -11.85 21.97 -0.68
CA LEU A 151 -12.87 20.92 -0.79
C LEU A 151 -12.34 19.59 -1.35
N TYR A 152 -11.28 19.62 -2.16
CA TYR A 152 -10.75 18.43 -2.82
C TYR A 152 -9.27 18.21 -2.53
N PHE A 153 -8.39 19.16 -2.87
CA PHE A 153 -6.95 18.90 -2.83
C PHE A 153 -6.39 18.71 -1.40
N MET A 154 -6.87 19.48 -0.42
CA MET A 154 -6.46 19.31 0.97
C MET A 154 -6.95 17.96 1.53
N PRO A 155 -8.24 17.58 1.43
CA PRO A 155 -8.69 16.23 1.78
C PRO A 155 -7.96 15.11 1.03
N TYR A 156 -7.57 15.35 -0.23
CA TYR A 156 -6.81 14.40 -1.04
C TYR A 156 -5.43 14.13 -0.45
N TRP A 157 -4.68 15.18 -0.12
CA TRP A 157 -3.36 15.00 0.50
C TRP A 157 -3.43 14.39 1.89
N ILE A 158 -4.46 14.72 2.68
CA ILE A 158 -4.71 14.03 3.97
C ILE A 158 -4.93 12.53 3.73
N ASN A 159 -5.71 12.17 2.71
CA ASN A 159 -5.93 10.78 2.33
C ASN A 159 -4.64 10.09 1.85
N VAL A 160 -3.80 10.77 1.06
CA VAL A 160 -2.49 10.23 0.64
C VAL A 160 -1.61 9.93 1.84
N MET A 161 -1.48 10.88 2.78
CA MET A 161 -0.71 10.68 4.02
C MET A 161 -1.24 9.54 4.86
N TRP A 162 -2.56 9.43 4.93
CA TRP A 162 -3.20 8.35 5.63
C TRP A 162 -2.99 6.98 4.97
N LEU A 163 -3.05 6.93 3.64
CA LEU A 163 -2.83 5.71 2.86
C LEU A 163 -1.40 5.19 2.97
N ASP A 164 -0.41 6.06 2.83
CA ASP A 164 0.99 5.68 3.01
C ASP A 164 1.24 5.22 4.45
N LEU A 165 0.68 5.89 5.46
CA LEU A 165 0.79 5.47 6.86
C LEU A 165 0.22 4.06 7.09
N VAL A 166 -1.03 3.81 6.66
CA VAL A 166 -1.73 2.54 6.90
C VAL A 166 -1.02 1.40 6.17
N THR A 167 -0.75 1.57 4.88
CA THR A 167 -0.09 0.53 4.08
C THR A 167 1.32 0.27 4.57
N TYR A 168 2.10 1.29 4.94
CA TYR A 168 3.43 1.09 5.49
C TYR A 168 3.39 0.28 6.79
N LEU A 169 2.55 0.66 7.76
CA LEU A 169 2.44 -0.01 9.07
C LEU A 169 1.93 -1.44 9.01
N HIS A 170 1.23 -1.81 7.95
CA HIS A 170 0.83 -3.19 7.70
C HIS A 170 1.99 -4.09 7.25
N HIS A 171 3.09 -3.51 6.77
CA HIS A 171 4.30 -4.22 6.33
C HIS A 171 5.54 -3.89 7.18
N HIS A 172 5.47 -2.90 8.08
CA HIS A 172 6.58 -2.33 8.85
C HIS A 172 6.16 -1.96 10.28
N GLY A 173 7.14 -1.66 11.15
CA GLY A 173 6.87 -1.01 12.44
C GLY A 173 6.47 -1.93 13.59
N TYR A 174 7.31 -2.89 13.97
CA TYR A 174 7.06 -3.74 15.14
C TYR A 174 8.32 -3.87 16.00
N ASP A 175 8.16 -4.05 17.30
CA ASP A 175 9.28 -4.18 18.23
C ASP A 175 10.23 -5.33 17.87
N LYS A 176 9.69 -6.36 17.21
CA LYS A 176 10.46 -7.44 16.59
C LYS A 176 10.43 -7.29 15.08
N LYS A 177 11.62 -7.19 14.47
CA LYS A 177 11.74 -7.09 13.01
C LYS A 177 11.03 -8.26 12.33
N VAL A 178 10.25 -7.96 11.30
CA VAL A 178 9.62 -8.96 10.43
C VAL A 178 10.63 -9.46 9.40
N PRO A 179 10.68 -10.77 9.14
CA PRO A 179 11.58 -11.34 8.14
C PRO A 179 11.11 -11.06 6.72
N TRP A 180 12.08 -10.93 5.82
CA TRP A 180 11.90 -10.98 4.38
C TRP A 180 12.63 -12.20 3.82
N TYR A 181 12.08 -12.80 2.77
CA TYR A 181 12.53 -14.10 2.27
C TYR A 181 13.00 -14.03 0.82
N ARG A 182 13.89 -14.98 0.47
CA ARG A 182 14.35 -15.24 -0.90
C ARG A 182 14.26 -16.72 -1.23
N GLY A 183 14.27 -17.02 -2.53
CA GLY A 183 14.47 -18.37 -3.04
C GLY A 183 13.53 -19.41 -2.41
N LYS A 184 14.11 -20.47 -1.83
CA LYS A 184 13.35 -21.58 -1.24
C LYS A 184 12.75 -21.27 0.13
N GLU A 185 13.23 -20.22 0.81
CA GLU A 185 12.69 -19.81 2.11
C GLU A 185 11.39 -19.01 1.96
N TRP A 186 11.14 -18.45 0.77
CA TRP A 186 9.88 -17.77 0.49
C TRP A 186 8.76 -18.79 0.19
N SER A 187 7.60 -18.53 0.80
CA SER A 187 6.33 -19.14 0.40
C SER A 187 5.21 -18.13 0.60
N TYR A 188 4.11 -18.28 -0.14
CA TYR A 188 2.94 -17.43 -0.01
C TYR A 188 2.46 -17.27 1.44
N LEU A 189 2.44 -18.38 2.19
CA LEU A 189 2.04 -18.39 3.60
C LEU A 189 3.03 -17.62 4.49
N ARG A 190 4.34 -17.83 4.34
CA ARG A 190 5.35 -17.14 5.16
C ARG A 190 5.35 -15.64 4.91
N GLY A 191 5.19 -15.23 3.65
CA GLY A 191 5.05 -13.84 3.27
C GLY A 191 3.81 -13.20 3.86
N GLY A 192 2.64 -13.86 3.74
CA GLY A 192 1.38 -13.36 4.31
C GLY A 192 1.45 -13.22 5.84
N LEU A 193 2.06 -14.20 6.52
CA LEU A 193 2.31 -14.16 7.97
C LEU A 193 3.37 -13.15 8.41
N SER A 194 4.03 -12.44 7.48
CA SER A 194 4.98 -11.37 7.79
C SER A 194 4.35 -9.98 7.72
N THR A 195 3.07 -9.91 7.34
CA THR A 195 2.25 -8.71 7.51
C THR A 195 1.77 -8.54 8.96
N ILE A 196 1.26 -7.36 9.28
CA ILE A 196 0.99 -6.94 10.66
C ILE A 196 -0.42 -6.36 10.75
N ASP A 197 -1.24 -6.96 11.60
CA ASP A 197 -2.54 -6.39 11.96
C ASP A 197 -2.35 -5.12 12.80
N ARG A 198 -3.22 -4.12 12.61
CA ARG A 198 -3.18 -2.85 13.32
C ARG A 198 -4.55 -2.44 13.83
N ASP A 199 -4.58 -1.94 15.06
CA ASP A 199 -5.76 -1.33 15.66
C ASP A 199 -5.73 0.19 15.43
N TYR A 200 -6.65 0.71 14.61
CA TYR A 200 -6.78 2.14 14.34
C TYR A 200 -7.78 2.86 15.27
N GLY A 201 -8.20 2.22 16.36
CA GLY A 201 -9.15 2.80 17.33
C GLY A 201 -10.52 3.05 16.71
N VAL A 202 -11.05 4.27 16.86
CA VAL A 202 -12.38 4.60 16.30
C VAL A 202 -12.41 4.60 14.77
N PHE A 203 -11.25 4.63 14.13
CA PHE A 203 -11.16 4.61 12.67
C PHE A 203 -11.29 3.21 12.07
N ASN A 204 -11.24 2.12 12.85
CA ASN A 204 -11.33 0.75 12.31
C ASN A 204 -12.55 0.54 11.39
N LYS A 205 -13.73 1.02 11.80
CA LYS A 205 -14.95 0.89 10.97
C LYS A 205 -14.96 1.80 9.75
N ILE A 206 -14.41 3.00 9.87
CA ILE A 206 -14.17 3.89 8.72
C ILE A 206 -13.13 3.26 7.79
N HIS A 207 -12.25 2.42 8.35
CA HIS A 207 -11.24 1.66 7.64
C HIS A 207 -11.75 0.43 6.95
N HIS A 208 -13.05 0.13 7.06
CA HIS A 208 -13.59 -1.12 6.59
C HIS A 208 -12.88 -2.34 7.23
N ASP A 209 -12.36 -2.15 8.45
CA ASP A 209 -11.60 -3.14 9.23
C ASP A 209 -10.38 -3.74 8.49
N ILE A 210 -9.83 -3.07 7.46
CA ILE A 210 -8.65 -3.54 6.71
C ILE A 210 -7.37 -3.66 7.58
N GLY A 211 -7.42 -3.16 8.82
CA GLY A 211 -6.40 -3.40 9.84
C GLY A 211 -6.20 -4.87 10.18
N THR A 212 -7.12 -5.77 9.85
CA THR A 212 -6.92 -7.23 9.87
C THR A 212 -6.18 -7.71 8.61
N HIS A 213 -4.98 -7.17 8.43
CA HIS A 213 -4.22 -7.25 7.19
C HIS A 213 -3.64 -8.65 6.92
N VAL A 214 -3.35 -9.44 7.95
CA VAL A 214 -2.84 -10.81 7.80
C VAL A 214 -3.82 -11.69 7.06
N VAL A 215 -5.10 -11.69 7.46
CA VAL A 215 -6.13 -12.47 6.76
C VAL A 215 -6.38 -11.94 5.37
N HIS A 216 -6.40 -10.62 5.21
CA HIS A 216 -6.52 -10.00 3.91
C HIS A 216 -5.39 -10.47 2.95
N HIS A 217 -4.14 -10.57 3.43
CA HIS A 217 -3.04 -11.07 2.63
C HIS A 217 -3.12 -12.56 2.29
N LEU A 218 -3.59 -13.38 3.23
CA LEU A 218 -3.74 -14.82 3.02
C LEU A 218 -4.95 -15.16 2.12
N PHE A 219 -6.01 -14.34 2.19
CA PHE A 219 -7.28 -14.56 1.51
C PHE A 219 -7.83 -13.24 0.95
N PRO A 220 -7.19 -12.63 -0.06
CA PRO A 220 -7.59 -11.32 -0.57
C PRO A 220 -8.99 -11.29 -1.21
N GLN A 221 -9.56 -12.47 -1.52
CA GLN A 221 -10.93 -12.61 -2.02
C GLN A 221 -12.01 -12.48 -0.94
N ILE A 222 -11.64 -12.47 0.35
CA ILE A 222 -12.58 -12.17 1.42
C ILE A 222 -12.83 -10.65 1.42
N PRO A 223 -14.09 -10.20 1.24
CA PRO A 223 -14.41 -8.78 1.24
C PRO A 223 -14.21 -8.18 2.62
N HIS A 224 -13.96 -6.87 2.66
CA HIS A 224 -13.61 -6.15 3.89
C HIS A 224 -14.60 -6.37 5.04
N TYR A 225 -15.90 -6.45 4.73
CA TYR A 225 -16.96 -6.60 5.73
C TYR A 225 -17.00 -7.98 6.42
N ASN A 226 -16.25 -8.97 5.91
CA ASN A 226 -16.10 -10.29 6.51
C ASN A 226 -14.70 -10.53 7.12
N LEU A 227 -13.77 -9.58 7.00
CA LEU A 227 -12.38 -9.80 7.44
C LEU A 227 -12.25 -10.01 8.95
N THR A 228 -13.05 -9.31 9.75
CA THR A 228 -13.02 -9.47 11.22
C THR A 228 -13.48 -10.86 11.66
N GLU A 229 -14.54 -11.39 11.04
CA GLU A 229 -15.04 -12.74 11.27
C GLU A 229 -14.01 -13.79 10.83
N ALA A 230 -13.44 -13.63 9.63
CA ALA A 230 -12.40 -14.52 9.13
C ALA A 230 -11.13 -14.52 10.00
N THR A 231 -10.75 -13.35 10.51
CA THR A 231 -9.64 -13.20 11.47
C THR A 231 -9.93 -13.95 12.76
N ALA A 232 -11.12 -13.78 13.35
CA ALA A 232 -11.51 -14.52 14.55
C ALA A 232 -11.47 -16.04 14.33
N ALA A 233 -11.90 -16.51 13.15
CA ALA A 233 -11.92 -17.93 12.80
C ALA A 233 -10.51 -18.53 12.61
N ILE A 234 -9.56 -17.78 12.06
CA ILE A 234 -8.22 -18.32 11.76
C ILE A 234 -7.23 -18.17 12.92
N LYS A 235 -7.42 -17.20 13.82
CA LYS A 235 -6.53 -16.96 14.97
C LYS A 235 -6.19 -18.24 15.75
N PRO A 236 -7.15 -19.11 16.13
CA PRO A 236 -6.84 -20.36 16.83
C PRO A 236 -6.00 -21.36 16.02
N ILE A 237 -6.12 -21.32 14.68
CA ILE A 237 -5.40 -22.19 13.76
C ILE A 237 -3.95 -21.72 13.61
N LEU A 238 -3.74 -20.41 13.50
CA LEU A 238 -2.41 -19.82 13.42
C LEU A 238 -1.63 -19.96 14.74
N GLY A 239 -2.32 -19.95 15.88
CA GLY A 239 -1.70 -20.12 17.19
C GLY A 239 -0.53 -19.16 17.40
N ASN A 240 0.66 -19.71 17.68
CA ASN A 240 1.87 -18.93 17.93
C ASN A 240 2.39 -18.12 16.72
N TYR A 241 1.88 -18.37 15.52
CA TYR A 241 2.25 -17.61 14.32
C TYR A 241 1.46 -16.31 14.17
N TYR A 242 0.31 -16.18 14.84
CA TYR A 242 -0.47 -14.94 14.82
C TYR A 242 0.11 -13.93 15.82
N ARG A 243 0.26 -12.68 15.39
CA ARG A 243 0.74 -11.57 16.22
C ARG A 243 -0.45 -10.70 16.57
N GLU A 244 -0.84 -10.70 17.83
CA GLU A 244 -1.91 -9.82 18.31
C GLU A 244 -1.49 -8.35 18.17
N PRO A 245 -2.32 -7.48 17.56
CA PRO A 245 -2.03 -6.06 17.47
C PRO A 245 -2.02 -5.44 18.87
N GLU A 246 -1.17 -4.42 19.08
CA GLU A 246 -1.28 -3.59 20.28
C GLU A 246 -2.64 -2.88 20.27
N PRO A 247 -3.45 -2.99 21.35
CA PRO A 247 -4.77 -2.38 21.38
C PRO A 247 -4.67 -0.86 21.53
N CYS A 248 -5.52 -0.14 20.79
CA CYS A 248 -5.61 1.30 20.89
C CYS A 248 -6.27 1.71 22.22
N LYS A 249 -5.51 2.32 23.14
CA LYS A 249 -5.99 2.71 24.48
C LYS A 249 -6.95 3.91 24.49
N GLY A 250 -7.05 4.64 23.38
CA GLY A 250 -7.87 5.85 23.26
C GLY A 250 -8.58 5.91 21.90
N PRO A 251 -9.26 7.03 21.60
CA PRO A 251 -9.98 7.15 20.33
C PRO A 251 -9.04 7.24 19.12
N PHE A 252 -7.88 7.88 19.29
CA PHE A 252 -6.91 8.10 18.23
C PHE A 252 -5.74 7.11 18.34
N PRO A 253 -5.24 6.57 17.20
CA PRO A 253 -4.20 5.54 17.20
C PRO A 253 -2.79 6.11 17.38
N PHE A 254 -2.58 6.93 18.42
CA PHE A 254 -1.26 7.54 18.68
C PHE A 254 -0.17 6.52 19.02
N HIS A 255 -0.54 5.33 19.50
CA HIS A 255 0.41 4.23 19.73
C HIS A 255 1.10 3.75 18.43
N LEU A 256 0.54 4.08 17.25
CA LEU A 256 1.15 3.75 15.96
C LEU A 256 2.24 4.74 15.52
N LEU A 257 2.38 5.90 16.18
CA LEU A 257 3.37 6.91 15.81
C LEU A 257 4.81 6.44 16.11
N ASP A 258 5.02 5.86 17.27
CA ASP A 258 6.34 5.35 17.70
C ASP A 258 6.88 4.26 16.75
N PRO A 259 6.13 3.18 16.43
CA PRO A 259 6.61 2.18 15.48
C PRO A 259 6.80 2.74 14.06
N LEU A 260 5.97 3.70 13.63
CA LEU A 260 6.11 4.36 12.32
C LEU A 260 7.42 5.14 12.22
N VAL A 261 7.67 6.04 13.17
CA VAL A 261 8.87 6.90 13.17
C VAL A 261 10.12 6.06 13.35
N LYS A 262 10.09 5.08 14.26
CA LYS A 262 11.20 4.17 14.49
C LYS A 262 11.54 3.39 13.22
N SER A 263 10.55 2.79 12.57
CA SER A 263 10.77 2.01 11.35
C SER A 263 11.35 2.84 10.22
N PHE A 264 10.83 4.05 9.97
CA PHE A 264 11.44 4.96 8.99
C PHE A 264 12.91 5.30 9.30
N SER A 265 13.29 5.38 10.57
CA SER A 265 14.65 5.71 11.00
C SER A 265 15.61 4.52 11.16
N GLU A 266 15.10 3.28 11.13
CA GLU A 266 15.87 2.07 11.44
C GLU A 266 15.83 1.01 10.32
N ASP A 267 14.85 1.09 9.42
CA ASP A 267 14.60 0.09 8.38
C ASP A 267 15.01 0.62 6.99
N HIS A 268 16.32 0.82 6.79
CA HIS A 268 16.85 1.45 5.57
C HIS A 268 17.09 0.46 4.43
N PHE A 269 17.62 -0.73 4.73
CA PHE A 269 17.92 -1.75 3.71
C PHE A 269 17.96 -3.15 4.33
N VAL A 270 18.01 -4.18 3.48
CA VAL A 270 18.30 -5.56 3.90
C VAL A 270 19.65 -6.04 3.33
N SER A 271 20.26 -7.02 3.99
CA SER A 271 21.45 -7.71 3.48
C SER A 271 21.20 -8.28 2.09
N SER A 272 22.17 -8.11 1.21
CA SER A 272 22.20 -8.61 -0.16
C SER A 272 22.44 -10.11 -0.23
N GLU A 273 22.97 -10.67 0.86
CA GLU A 273 23.18 -12.10 1.06
C GLU A 273 22.17 -12.67 2.08
N GLY A 274 21.91 -13.97 1.96
CA GLY A 274 21.05 -14.74 2.86
C GLY A 274 19.61 -14.90 2.37
N ASP A 275 19.00 -16.04 2.73
CA ASP A 275 17.65 -16.38 2.28
C ASP A 275 16.53 -15.88 3.21
N ILE A 276 16.86 -15.58 4.47
CA ILE A 276 15.98 -14.92 5.44
C ILE A 276 16.73 -13.70 5.96
N VAL A 277 16.21 -12.51 5.68
CA VAL A 277 16.86 -11.24 6.03
C VAL A 277 15.92 -10.33 6.80
N PHE A 278 16.53 -9.40 7.54
CA PHE A 278 15.82 -8.41 8.33
C PHE A 278 16.38 -7.05 7.99
N TYR A 279 15.55 -6.03 8.13
CA TYR A 279 15.96 -4.65 7.94
C TYR A 279 17.16 -4.28 8.82
N GLN A 280 18.02 -3.41 8.29
CA GLN A 280 19.21 -2.88 8.92
C GLN A 280 19.19 -1.36 8.82
N LYS A 281 19.79 -0.73 9.84
CA LYS A 281 19.94 0.71 9.92
C LYS A 281 21.25 1.12 9.24
N SER A 282 21.21 2.16 8.41
CA SER A 282 22.44 2.78 7.90
C SER A 282 23.20 3.50 9.02
N HIS A 283 24.52 3.48 8.95
CA HIS A 283 25.38 4.30 9.81
C HIS A 283 25.45 5.77 9.37
N ASP A 284 24.98 6.08 8.15
CA ASP A 284 24.85 7.45 7.68
C ASP A 284 23.64 8.12 8.34
N GLU A 285 23.82 9.30 8.91
CA GLU A 285 22.70 10.11 9.43
C GLU A 285 21.88 10.68 8.25
N LEU A 286 20.58 10.35 8.20
CA LEU A 286 19.58 10.91 7.27
C LEU A 286 18.71 11.97 7.94
#